data_AF-A0A1C2E6Z7-F1
#
_entry.id   AF-A0A1C2E6Z7-F1
#
_cell.length_a   1.000
_cell.length_b   1.000
_cell.length_c   1.000
_cell.angle_alpha   90.00
_cell.angle_beta   90.00
_cell.angle_gamma   90.00
#
_symmetry.space_group_name_H-M   'P 1'
#
loop_
_entity.id
_entity.type
_entity.pdbx_description
1 polymer ?
#
loop_
_entity_poly.entity_id
_entity_poly.type
_entity_poly.pdbx_seq_one_letter_code
_entity_poly.pdbx_strand_id
1 'polypeptide(L)' 'MSGTITEHNLFKPRPSKAESKADITNHTARAIIGAEAERREAKTARLREARLEKEATRAAEPSSPKRRLAVARRRPGPST' A
#
# COMPACT_ATOMS: atom_id res chain seq x y z
N MET A 1 29.76 -44.93 -18.60
CA MET A 1 29.50 -44.44 -19.96
C MET A 1 30.06 -43.03 -20.07
N SER A 2 31.06 -42.83 -20.92
CA SER A 2 31.70 -41.53 -21.17
C SER A 2 30.87 -40.77 -22.21
N GLY A 3 30.39 -39.57 -21.86
CA GLY A 3 29.62 -38.72 -22.78
C GLY A 3 30.55 -38.00 -23.76
N THR A 4 30.16 -37.96 -25.03
CA THR A 4 30.90 -37.30 -26.11
C THR A 4 30.95 -35.79 -25.91
N ILE A 5 32.16 -35.23 -25.74
CA ILE A 5 32.40 -33.78 -25.66
C ILE A 5 32.33 -33.22 -27.09
N THR A 6 31.51 -32.19 -27.29
CA THR A 6 31.31 -31.47 -28.57
C THR A 6 31.59 -29.98 -28.37
N GLU A 7 31.83 -29.23 -29.45
CA GLU A 7 32.19 -27.79 -29.38
C GLU A 7 31.23 -26.96 -28.51
N HIS A 8 29.94 -27.30 -28.53
CA HIS A 8 28.89 -26.64 -27.76
C HIS A 8 28.84 -27.00 -26.27
N ASN A 9 29.46 -28.12 -25.88
CA ASN A 9 29.43 -28.66 -24.52
C ASN A 9 30.81 -28.63 -23.85
N LEU A 10 31.82 -28.11 -24.56
CA LEU A 10 33.19 -28.00 -24.09
C LEU A 10 33.30 -27.05 -22.88
N PHE A 11 32.50 -25.97 -22.90
CA PHE A 11 32.37 -25.06 -21.77
C PHE A 11 30.96 -25.17 -21.19
N LYS A 12 30.87 -25.57 -19.92
CA LYS A 12 29.58 -25.53 -19.22
C LYS A 12 29.10 -24.07 -19.18
N PRO A 13 27.92 -23.73 -19.75
CA PRO A 13 27.38 -22.39 -19.61
C PRO A 13 27.20 -22.09 -18.13
N ARG A 14 27.66 -20.91 -17.67
CA ARG A 14 27.40 -20.49 -16.29
C ARG A 14 25.88 -20.45 -16.12
N PRO A 15 25.31 -21.15 -15.13
CA PRO A 15 23.90 -20.97 -14.81
C PRO A 15 23.66 -19.48 -14.56
N SER A 16 22.54 -18.96 -15.05
CA SER A 16 22.16 -17.55 -14.85
C SER A 16 22.39 -17.19 -13.39
N LYS A 17 23.07 -16.07 -13.13
CA LYS A 17 23.48 -15.65 -11.77
C LYS A 17 22.33 -15.93 -10.80
N ALA A 18 22.52 -16.90 -9.91
CA ALA A 18 21.62 -17.09 -8.79
C ALA A 18 21.56 -15.75 -8.04
N GLU A 19 20.35 -15.24 -7.80
CA GLU A 19 20.18 -14.00 -7.06
C GLU A 19 20.93 -14.09 -5.73
N SER A 20 21.76 -13.09 -5.46
CA SER A 20 22.47 -13.06 -4.18
C SER A 20 21.45 -12.82 -3.06
N LYS A 21 21.81 -13.17 -1.82
CA LYS A 21 20.98 -12.86 -0.65
C LYS A 21 20.67 -11.35 -0.55
N ALA A 22 21.57 -10.50 -1.04
CA ALA A 22 21.37 -9.06 -1.09
C ALA A 22 20.29 -8.67 -2.12
N ASP A 23 20.29 -9.31 -3.29
CA ASP A 23 19.30 -9.06 -4.35
C ASP A 23 17.89 -9.44 -3.88
N ILE A 24 17.75 -10.61 -3.24
CA ILE A 24 16.48 -11.08 -2.66
C ILE A 24 15.96 -10.09 -1.61
N THR A 25 16.85 -9.61 -0.73
CA THR A 25 16.47 -8.65 0.33
C THR A 25 16.03 -7.33 -0.28
N ASN A 26 16.75 -6.82 -1.28
CA ASN A 26 16.42 -5.58 -1.97
C ASN A 26 15.10 -5.70 -2.73
N HIS A 27 14.86 -6.82 -3.42
CA HIS A 27 13.58 -7.09 -4.06
C HIS A 27 12.45 -7.11 -3.04
N THR A 28 12.63 -7.85 -1.94
CA THR A 28 11.60 -7.98 -0.91
C THR A 28 11.25 -6.63 -0.30
N ALA A 29 12.26 -5.80 0.02
CA ALA A 29 12.05 -4.46 0.55
C ALA A 29 11.25 -3.58 -0.41
N ARG A 30 11.61 -3.57 -1.70
CA ARG A 30 10.88 -2.82 -2.74
C ARG A 30 9.44 -3.29 -2.90
N ALA A 31 9.21 -4.61 -2.87
CA ALA A 31 7.87 -5.19 -2.96
C ALA A 31 6.98 -4.78 -1.78
N ILE A 32 7.52 -4.78 -0.56
CA ILE A 32 6.79 -4.34 0.65
C ILE A 32 6.38 -2.87 0.52
N ILE A 33 7.33 -2.01 0.12
CA ILE A 33 7.07 -0.57 -0.03
C ILE A 33 5.99 -0.32 -1.08
N GLY A 34 6.08 -0.99 -2.24
CA GLY A 34 5.08 -0.90 -3.30
C GLY A 34 3.68 -1.33 -2.83
N ALA A 35 3.57 -2.51 -2.23
CA ALA A 35 2.31 -3.03 -1.73
C ALA A 35 1.67 -2.12 -0.65
N GLU A 36 2.49 -1.48 0.19
CA GLU A 36 1.98 -0.48 1.13
C GLU A 36 1.45 0.78 0.47
N ALA A 37 2.17 1.30 -0.53
CA ALA A 37 1.74 2.47 -1.29
C ALA A 37 0.40 2.21 -1.97
N GLU A 38 0.26 1.08 -2.68
CA GLU A 38 -0.98 0.66 -3.32
C GLU A 38 -2.15 0.57 -2.33
N ARG A 39 -1.93 -0.02 -1.14
CA ARG A 39 -2.97 -0.08 -0.09
C ARG A 39 -3.39 1.30 0.41
N ARG A 40 -2.44 2.23 0.56
CA ARG A 40 -2.75 3.62 0.98
C ARG A 40 -3.55 4.34 -0.10
N GLU A 41 -3.16 4.19 -1.36
CA GLU A 41 -3.83 4.79 -2.50
C GLU A 41 -5.25 4.25 -2.67
N ALA A 42 -5.44 2.93 -2.64
CA ALA A 42 -6.74 2.28 -2.71
C ALA A 42 -7.69 2.75 -1.59
N LYS A 43 -7.18 2.83 -0.36
CA LYS A 43 -7.96 3.38 0.78
C LYS A 43 -8.36 4.83 0.51
N THR A 44 -7.44 5.63 0.01
CA THR A 44 -7.69 7.06 -0.25
C THR A 44 -8.70 7.25 -1.38
N ALA A 45 -8.61 6.47 -2.45
CA ALA A 45 -9.58 6.46 -3.53
C ALA A 45 -10.99 6.13 -3.01
N ARG A 46 -11.13 5.04 -2.26
CA ARG A 46 -12.41 4.65 -1.63
C ARG A 46 -12.98 5.73 -0.72
N LEU A 47 -12.15 6.38 0.09
CA LEU A 47 -12.60 7.47 0.97
C LEU A 47 -13.01 8.72 0.19
N ARG A 48 -12.34 9.00 -0.92
CA ARG A 48 -12.65 10.12 -1.80
C ARG A 48 -14.00 9.90 -2.50
N GLU A 49 -14.22 8.70 -3.04
CA GLU A 49 -15.51 8.31 -3.63
C GLU A 49 -16.65 8.43 -2.61
N ALA A 50 -16.49 7.83 -1.43
CA ALA A 50 -17.49 7.92 -0.36
C ALA A 50 -17.75 9.37 0.10
N ARG A 51 -16.76 10.26 -0.01
CA ARG A 51 -16.95 11.69 0.28
C ARG A 51 -17.79 12.38 -0.79
N LEU A 52 -17.52 12.07 -2.06
CA LEU A 52 -18.24 12.63 -3.21
C LEU A 52 -19.71 12.20 -3.20
N GLU A 53 -19.99 10.93 -2.92
CA GLU A 53 -21.36 10.42 -2.75
C GLU A 53 -22.10 11.16 -1.63
N LYS A 54 -21.46 11.32 -0.46
CA LYS A 54 -22.03 12.05 0.68
C LYS A 54 -22.25 13.53 0.38
N GLU A 55 -21.40 14.14 -0.42
CA GLU A 55 -21.55 15.52 -0.84
C GLU A 55 -22.72 15.68 -1.81
N ALA A 56 -22.87 14.75 -2.76
CA ALA A 56 -24.01 14.71 -3.67
C ALA A 56 -25.34 14.55 -2.92
N THR A 57 -25.41 13.64 -1.93
CA THR A 57 -26.62 13.49 -1.11
C THR A 57 -26.90 14.70 -0.24
N ARG A 58 -25.85 15.29 0.37
CA ARG A 58 -25.99 16.50 1.21
C ARG A 58 -26.37 17.75 0.40
N ALA A 59 -25.93 17.87 -0.84
CA ALA A 59 -26.32 18.96 -1.73
C ALA A 59 -27.79 18.85 -2.16
N ALA A 60 -28.37 17.64 -2.16
CA ALA A 60 -29.77 17.40 -2.47
C ALA A 60 -30.72 17.62 -1.28
N GLU A 61 -30.24 17.62 -0.04
CA GLU A 61 -31.08 17.90 1.13
C GLU A 61 -31.13 19.40 1.44
N PRO A 62 -32.32 20.04 1.48
CA PRO A 62 -32.45 21.43 1.88
C PRO A 62 -32.04 21.58 3.35
N SER A 63 -30.99 22.37 3.61
CA SER A 63 -30.45 22.56 4.95
C SER A 63 -31.48 23.21 5.88
N SER A 64 -32.09 22.42 6.76
CA SER A 64 -32.80 22.98 7.93
C SER A 64 -31.76 23.48 8.95
N PRO A 65 -31.92 24.68 9.55
CA PRO A 65 -30.91 25.25 10.42
C PRO A 65 -30.77 24.44 11.73
N LYS A 66 -29.63 23.76 11.90
CA LYS A 66 -29.31 23.04 13.14
C LYS A 66 -29.08 24.03 14.29
N ARG A 67 -29.95 24.02 15.31
CA ARG A 67 -29.72 24.69 16.60
C ARG A 67 -28.39 24.18 17.20
N ARG A 68 -27.45 25.10 17.43
CA ARG A 68 -26.20 24.84 18.15
C ARG A 68 -26.53 24.41 19.59
N LEU A 69 -26.36 23.14 19.91
CA LEU A 69 -26.29 22.71 21.31
C LEU A 69 -24.88 23.02 21.83
N ALA A 70 -24.83 23.90 22.82
CA ALA A 70 -23.61 24.36 23.45
C ALA A 70 -22.84 23.19 24.07
N VAL A 71 -21.56 23.08 23.71
CA VAL A 71 -20.59 22.21 24.39
C VAL A 71 -20.40 22.73 25.81
N ALA A 72 -20.94 21.99 26.77
CA ALA A 72 -20.65 22.19 28.18
C ALA A 72 -20.22 20.86 28.80
N ARG A 73 -18.99 20.86 29.36
CA ARG A 73 -18.45 19.93 30.37
C ARG A 73 -18.03 18.55 29.80
N ARG A 74 -16.84 17.99 30.01
CA ARG A 74 -15.80 18.13 31.05
C ARG A 74 -14.45 17.67 30.45
N ARG A 75 -13.36 18.43 30.65
CA ARG A 75 -12.01 17.86 30.65
C ARG A 75 -11.66 17.57 32.11
N PRO A 76 -11.39 16.33 32.56
CA PRO A 76 -10.65 16.14 33.78
C PRO A 76 -9.20 16.56 33.51
N GLY A 77 -8.71 17.53 34.27
CA GLY A 77 -7.32 17.99 34.18
C GLY A 77 -6.33 16.91 34.62
N PRO A 78 -5.02 17.08 34.33
CA PRO A 78 -4.00 16.12 34.71
C PRO A 78 -3.83 16.10 36.23
N SER A 79 -3.84 14.90 36.82
CA SER A 79 -3.36 14.69 38.19
C SER A 79 -1.85 14.91 38.20
N THR A 80 -1.40 15.63 39.24
CA THR A 80 -0.01 15.75 39.69
C THR A 80 0.71 14.42 39.73
#